data_AF-A0A955BB79-F1
#
_entry.id   AF-A0A955BB79-F1
#
_cell.length_a   1.000
_cell.length_b   1.000
_cell.length_c   1.000
_cell.angle_alpha   90.00
_cell.angle_beta   90.00
_cell.angle_gamma   90.00
#
_symmetry.space_group_name_H-M   'P 1'
#
loop_
_entity.id
_entity.type
_entity.pdbx_description
1 polymer ?
#
loop_
_entity_poly.entity_id
_entity_poly.type
_entity_poly.pdbx_seq_one_letter_code
_entity_poly.pdbx_strand_id
1 'polypeptide(L)' 'EALQQRSIYAAALDVTDPEPLPRDHPLLACDNLVIAPHLGSATEQTRQRMAEISVENLLRGLRGEPLLHEVRA' A
#
# COMPACT_ATOMS: atom_id res chain seq x y z
N GLU A 1 19.78 -9.15 3.81
CA GLU A 1 20.49 -10.22 4.56
C GLU A 1 19.71 -11.53 4.63
N ALA A 2 18.57 -11.63 5.31
CA ALA A 2 17.87 -12.92 5.52
C ALA A 2 17.57 -13.71 4.24
N LEU A 3 17.09 -13.04 3.18
CA LEU A 3 16.85 -13.65 1.87
C LEU A 3 18.14 -14.12 1.18
N GLN A 4 19.18 -13.27 1.23
CA GLN A 4 20.49 -13.53 0.59
C GLN A 4 21.24 -14.68 1.30
N GLN A 5 21.17 -14.73 2.62
CA GLN A 5 21.77 -15.78 3.46
C GLN A 5 20.86 -17.02 3.56
N ARG A 6 19.67 -16.98 2.96
CA ARG A 6 18.64 -18.02 3.04
C ARG A 6 18.30 -18.44 4.48
N SER A 7 18.29 -17.50 5.42
CA SER A 7 17.75 -17.74 6.77
C SER A 7 16.23 -17.81 6.78
N ILE A 8 15.58 -17.22 5.77
CA ILE A 8 14.20 -17.49 5.38
C ILE A 8 14.18 -18.05 3.97
N TYR A 9 13.20 -18.93 3.68
CA TYR A 9 13.09 -19.55 2.36
C TYR A 9 12.78 -18.53 1.26
N ALA A 10 11.76 -17.71 1.47
CA ALA A 10 11.31 -16.67 0.54
C ALA A 10 10.49 -15.59 1.26
N ALA A 11 10.24 -14.47 0.59
CA ALA A 11 9.28 -13.45 1.03
C ALA A 11 8.47 -12.89 -0.15
N ALA A 12 7.29 -12.33 0.16
CA ALA A 12 6.48 -11.57 -0.77
C ALA A 12 6.08 -10.24 -0.11
N LEU A 13 6.34 -9.12 -0.79
CA LEU A 13 6.14 -7.77 -0.26
C LEU A 13 5.18 -7.00 -1.17
N ASP A 14 4.16 -6.36 -0.60
CA ASP A 14 3.32 -5.39 -1.32
C ASP A 14 3.77 -3.94 -1.05
N VAL A 15 4.57 -3.71 -0.02
CA VAL A 15 5.06 -2.39 0.39
C VAL A 15 6.58 -2.36 0.46
N THR A 16 7.17 -1.20 0.19
CA THR A 16 8.62 -0.99 0.29
C THR A 16 8.95 0.32 1.01
N ASP A 17 10.21 0.50 1.39
CA ASP A 17 10.70 1.78 1.91
C ASP A 17 12.03 2.12 1.21
N PRO A 18 12.09 3.20 0.41
CA PRO A 18 10.99 4.07 0.02
C PRO A 18 10.04 3.43 -1.02
N GLU A 19 8.96 4.12 -1.36
CA GLU A 19 8.09 3.80 -2.51
C GLU A 19 8.19 4.87 -3.61
N PRO A 20 8.49 4.51 -4.88
CA PRO A 20 8.83 3.16 -5.34
C PRO A 20 10.25 2.73 -4.92
N LEU A 21 10.46 1.42 -4.80
CA LEU A 21 11.79 0.88 -4.49
C LEU A 21 12.81 1.29 -5.59
N PRO A 22 14.00 1.81 -5.21
CA PRO A 22 15.05 2.14 -6.16
C PRO A 22 15.45 0.95 -7.04
N ARG A 23 15.74 1.22 -8.32
CA ARG A 23 16.00 0.15 -9.32
C ARG A 23 17.31 -0.60 -9.09
N ASP A 24 18.24 0.01 -8.38
CA ASP A 24 19.52 -0.55 -7.95
C ASP A 24 19.45 -1.22 -6.57
N HIS A 25 18.25 -1.32 -5.97
CA HIS A 25 18.11 -1.88 -4.63
C HIS A 25 18.43 -3.38 -4.57
N PRO A 26 19.28 -3.86 -3.61
CA PRO A 26 19.74 -5.25 -3.57
C PRO A 26 18.64 -6.31 -3.49
N LEU A 27 17.47 -5.97 -2.93
CA LEU A 27 16.32 -6.89 -2.88
C LEU A 27 15.84 -7.32 -4.27
N LEU A 28 15.99 -6.47 -5.29
CA LEU A 28 15.58 -6.78 -6.66
C LEU A 28 16.47 -7.86 -7.31
N ALA A 29 17.61 -8.20 -6.71
CA ALA A 29 18.49 -9.28 -7.15
C ALA A 29 18.19 -10.63 -6.48
N CYS A 30 17.31 -10.68 -5.46
CA CYS A 30 16.97 -11.91 -4.76
C CYS A 30 16.00 -12.76 -5.61
N ASP A 31 16.37 -14.00 -5.93
CA ASP A 31 15.54 -14.96 -6.68
C ASP A 31 14.36 -15.52 -5.87
N ASN A 32 14.43 -15.41 -4.55
CA ASN A 32 13.43 -15.83 -3.57
C ASN A 32 12.58 -14.69 -3.02
N LEU A 33 12.39 -13.62 -3.81
CA LEU A 33 11.56 -12.47 -3.45
C LEU A 33 10.56 -12.14 -4.56
N VAL A 34 9.31 -11.91 -4.18
CA VAL A 34 8.28 -11.31 -5.06
C VAL A 34 7.89 -9.95 -4.48
N ILE A 35 7.82 -8.92 -5.34
CA ILE A 35 7.37 -7.58 -4.94
C ILE A 35 6.18 -7.17 -5.82
N ALA A 36 5.07 -6.83 -5.18
CA ALA A 36 3.94 -6.13 -5.79
C ALA A 36 4.03 -4.62 -5.45
N PRO A 37 3.68 -3.71 -6.38
CA PRO A 37 3.80 -2.27 -6.17
C PRO A 37 2.58 -1.67 -5.46
N HIS A 38 2.38 -1.99 -4.18
CA HIS A 38 1.33 -1.44 -3.31
C HIS A 38 -0.08 -1.60 -3.89
N LEU A 39 -0.44 -2.84 -4.21
CA LEU A 39 -1.65 -3.21 -4.92
C LEU A 39 -2.75 -3.79 -4.02
N GLY A 40 -2.58 -3.81 -2.69
CA GLY A 40 -3.54 -4.44 -1.77
C GLY A 40 -5.01 -4.03 -1.95
N SER A 41 -5.28 -2.78 -2.36
CA SER A 41 -6.65 -2.27 -2.63
C SER A 41 -7.03 -2.20 -4.11
N ALA A 42 -6.18 -2.66 -5.02
CA ALA A 42 -6.28 -2.41 -6.46
C ALA A 42 -7.29 -3.32 -7.19
N THR A 43 -8.50 -3.46 -6.65
CA THR A 43 -9.66 -3.95 -7.42
C THR A 43 -10.55 -2.77 -7.79
N GLU A 44 -11.21 -2.84 -8.96
CA GLU A 44 -12.11 -1.78 -9.43
C GLU A 44 -13.20 -1.47 -8.39
N GLN A 45 -13.82 -2.52 -7.83
CA GLN A 45 -14.88 -2.37 -6.83
C GLN A 45 -14.37 -1.65 -5.56
N THR A 46 -13.21 -2.04 -5.03
CA THR A 46 -12.65 -1.44 -3.82
C THR A 46 -12.21 0.00 -4.07
N ARG A 47 -11.53 0.26 -5.20
CA ARG A 47 -11.11 1.63 -5.57
C ARG A 47 -12.30 2.56 -5.80
N GLN A 48 -13.35 2.09 -6.45
CA GLN A 48 -14.60 2.85 -6.61
C GLN A 48 -15.20 3.22 -5.24
N ARG A 49 -15.30 2.25 -4.32
CA ARG A 49 -15.86 2.52 -3.00
C ARG A 49 -15.01 3.47 -2.16
N MET A 50 -13.69 3.33 -2.23
CA MET A 50 -12.75 4.26 -1.59
C MET A 50 -12.94 5.69 -2.13
N ALA A 51 -13.05 5.85 -3.45
CA ALA A 51 -13.28 7.16 -4.08
C ALA A 51 -14.59 7.80 -3.60
N GLU A 52 -15.68 7.04 -3.53
CA GLU A 52 -16.96 7.51 -3.00
C GLU A 52 -16.84 8.01 -1.55
N ILE A 53 -16.17 7.25 -0.68
CA ILE A 53 -15.95 7.64 0.73
C ILE A 53 -15.09 8.91 0.80
N SER A 54 -14.03 9.01 -0.01
CA SER A 54 -13.17 10.19 -0.06
C SER A 54 -13.92 11.45 -0.48
N VAL A 55 -14.76 11.36 -1.51
CA VAL A 55 -15.58 12.49 -2.00
C VAL A 55 -16.62 12.90 -0.95
N GLU A 56 -17.32 11.94 -0.35
CA GLU A 56 -18.32 12.23 0.66
C GLU A 56 -17.69 12.90 1.90
N ASN A 57 -16.52 12.42 2.34
CA ASN A 57 -15.79 13.05 3.44
C ASN A 57 -15.34 14.48 3.12
N LEU A 58 -14.86 14.75 1.90
CA LEU A 58 -14.53 16.11 1.47
C LEU A 58 -15.75 17.03 1.56
N LEU A 59 -16.90 16.58 1.05
CA LEU A 59 -18.13 17.37 1.05
C LEU A 59 -18.68 17.61 2.47
N ARG A 60 -18.69 16.59 3.34
CA ARG A 60 -19.10 16.72 4.74
C ARG A 60 -18.20 17.66 5.53
N GLY A 61 -16.88 17.55 5.34
CA GLY A 61 -15.91 18.43 5.96
C GLY A 61 -16.15 19.90 5.61
N LEU A 62 -16.43 20.19 4.33
CA LEU A 62 -16.75 21.55 3.87
C LEU A 62 -18.07 22.09 4.45
N ARG A 63 -19.02 21.21 4.82
CA ARG A 63 -20.29 21.59 5.47
C ARG A 63 -20.25 21.58 7.00
N GLY A 64 -19.12 21.19 7.61
CA GLY A 64 -19.03 21.01 9.06
C GLY A 64 -19.85 19.82 9.59
N GLU A 65 -20.12 18.83 8.74
CA GLU A 65 -20.84 17.62 9.10
C GLU A 65 -19.89 16.51 9.58
N PRO A 66 -20.36 15.55 10.40
CA PRO A 66 -19.55 14.41 10.83
C PRO A 66 -19.06 13.55 9.66
N LEU A 67 -17.74 13.34 9.56
CA LEU A 67 -17.11 12.51 8.54
C LEU A 67 -17.45 11.02 8.69
N LEU A 68 -17.48 10.29 7.57
CA LEU A 68 -17.46 8.83 7.57
C LEU A 68 -16.07 8.35 8.00
N HIS A 69 -16.03 7.43 8.97
CA HIS A 69 -14.78 6.80 9.45
C HIS A 69 -13.71 7.83 9.87
N GLU A 70 -14.13 8.90 10.55
CA GLU A 70 -13.27 9.98 11.02
C GLU A 70 -12.04 9.46 11.79
N VAL A 71 -10.85 9.91 11.38
CA VAL A 71 -9.61 9.69 12.14
C VAL A 71 -9.54 10.74 13.24
N ARG A 72 -9.52 10.28 14.49
CA ARG A 72 -9.41 11.13 15.68
C ARG A 72 -8.00 11.03 16.24
N ALA A 73 -7.48 12.17 16.70
CA ALA A 73 -6.21 12.27 17.40
C ALA A 73 -6.33 11.84 18.86
#